data_AF-A0A661T9J3-F1
#
_entry.id   AF-A0A661T9J3-F1
#
_cell.length_a   1.000
_cell.length_b   1.000
_cell.length_c   1.000
_cell.angle_alpha   90.00
_cell.angle_beta   90.00
_cell.angle_gamma   90.00
#
_symmetry.space_group_name_H-M   'P 1'
#
loop_
_entity.id
_entity.type
_entity.pdbx_description
1 polymer ?
#
loop_
_entity_poly.entity_id
_entity_poly.type
_entity_poly.pdbx_seq_one_letter_code
_entity_poly.pdbx_strand_id
1 'polypeptide(L)' 'MEEINEIEKAKIRLEHWLEHNLKHIDEYRKFINVLKEAGKEKSAKYMEEMIQFAMKSNESLKNALKALEE' A
#
# COMPACT_ATOMS: atom_id res chain seq x y z
N MET A 1 4.10 22.91 22.98
CA MET A 1 3.97 21.88 21.94
C MET A 1 3.06 22.49 20.89
N GLU A 2 3.59 22.80 19.72
CA GLU A 2 2.81 23.41 18.64
C GLU A 2 1.78 22.39 18.15
N GLU A 3 0.51 22.79 18.06
CA GLU A 3 -0.54 21.91 17.57
C GLU A 3 -0.28 21.64 16.09
N ILE A 4 -0.01 20.38 15.74
CA ILE A 4 0.12 19.97 14.34
C ILE A 4 -1.21 20.29 13.64
N ASN A 5 -1.17 21.15 12.63
CA ASN A 5 -2.36 21.48 11.86
C ASN A 5 -2.91 20.22 11.15
N GLU A 6 -4.20 20.22 10.81
CA GLU A 6 -4.86 19.03 10.23
C GLU A 6 -4.28 18.61 8.87
N ILE A 7 -3.69 19.54 8.10
CA ILE A 7 -3.04 19.26 6.82
C ILE A 7 -1.74 18.48 7.03
N GLU A 8 -0.92 18.90 7.99
CA GLU A 8 0.33 18.22 8.36
C GLU A 8 0.04 16.82 8.93
N LYS A 9 -1.03 16.68 9.74
CA LYS A 9 -1.51 15.36 10.18
C LYS A 9 -1.90 14.49 8.97
N ALA A 10 -2.60 15.03 7.99
CA ALA A 10 -2.96 14.29 6.78
C ALA A 10 -1.71 13.82 6.02
N LYS A 11 -0.74 14.70 5.79
CA LYS A 11 0.53 14.38 5.13
C LYS A 11 1.24 13.20 5.81
N ILE A 12 1.47 13.30 7.12
CA ILE A 12 2.12 12.24 7.92
C ILE A 12 1.38 10.90 7.79
N ARG A 13 0.04 10.91 7.81
CA ARG A 13 -0.76 9.68 7.71
C ARG A 13 -0.68 9.04 6.32
N LEU A 14 -0.70 9.85 5.27
CA LEU A 14 -0.59 9.38 3.88
C LEU A 14 0.78 8.75 3.63
N GLU A 15 1.86 9.42 4.05
CA GLU A 15 3.24 8.93 3.93
C GLU A 15 3.44 7.62 4.71
N HIS A 16 2.96 7.56 5.96
CA HIS A 16 3.08 6.37 6.79
C HIS A 16 2.35 5.16 6.18
N TRP A 17 1.15 5.37 5.64
CA TRP A 17 0.41 4.29 4.99
C TRP A 17 1.12 3.79 3.72
N LEU A 18 1.70 4.70 2.91
CA LEU A 18 2.46 4.32 1.72
C LEU A 18 3.65 3.42 2.06
N GLU A 19 4.46 3.82 3.04
CA GLU A 19 5.60 3.02 3.50
C GLU A 19 5.15 1.64 4.02
N HIS A 20 4.14 1.63 4.89
CA HIS A 20 3.60 0.42 5.49
C HIS A 20 3.03 -0.55 4.43
N ASN A 21 2.26 -0.03 3.48
CA ASN A 21 1.61 -0.85 2.46
C ASN A 21 2.65 -1.43 1.48
N LEU A 22 3.70 -0.68 1.12
CA LEU A 22 4.79 -1.19 0.27
C LEU A 22 5.51 -2.37 0.93
N LYS A 23 5.79 -2.29 2.24
CA LYS A 23 6.40 -3.39 2.99
C LYS A 23 5.53 -4.65 2.97
N HIS A 24 4.23 -4.51 3.16
CA HIS A 24 3.32 -5.66 3.11
C HIS A 24 3.15 -6.26 1.72
N ILE A 25 3.18 -5.45 0.66
CA ILE A 25 3.17 -5.95 -0.73
C ILE A 25 4.35 -6.90 -0.97
N ASP A 26 5.54 -6.59 -0.46
CA ASP A 26 6.71 -7.46 -0.62
C ASP A 26 6.59 -8.78 0.13
N GLU A 27 5.95 -8.79 1.30
CA GLU A 27 5.61 -10.01 2.03
C GLU A 27 4.56 -10.85 1.28
N TYR A 28 3.52 -10.20 0.74
CA TYR A 28 2.48 -10.88 -0.01
C TYR A 28 2.98 -11.50 -1.32
N ARG A 29 3.95 -10.87 -1.99
CA ARG A 29 4.65 -11.47 -3.15
C ARG A 29 5.34 -12.78 -2.77
N LYS A 30 5.97 -12.85 -1.60
CA LYS A 30 6.60 -14.09 -1.12
C LYS A 30 5.56 -15.17 -0.85
N PHE A 31 4.43 -14.81 -0.22
CA PHE A 31 3.34 -15.76 0.03
C PHE A 31 2.66 -16.26 -1.25
N ILE A 32 2.55 -15.44 -2.29
CA ILE A 32 2.06 -15.90 -3.60
C ILE A 32 2.91 -17.05 -4.13
N ASN A 33 4.25 -16.97 -4.03
CA ASN A 33 5.13 -18.05 -4.46
C ASN A 33 4.91 -19.33 -3.62
N VAL A 34 4.85 -19.20 -2.29
CA VAL A 34 4.56 -20.33 -1.39
C VAL A 34 3.21 -20.98 -1.71
N LEU A 35 2.19 -20.18 -2.02
CA LEU A 35 0.86 -20.68 -2.38
C LEU A 35 0.87 -21.42 -3.72
N LYS A 36 1.62 -20.94 -4.71
CA LYS A 36 1.80 -21.61 -6.00
C LYS A 36 2.52 -22.95 -5.84
N GLU A 37 3.61 -22.98 -5.08
CA GLU A 37 4.35 -24.21 -4.75
C GLU A 37 3.48 -25.24 -4.02
N ALA A 38 2.56 -24.79 -3.17
CA ALA A 38 1.59 -25.63 -2.48
C ALA A 38 0.35 -26.01 -3.31
N GLY A 39 0.31 -25.67 -4.61
CA GLY A 39 -0.81 -25.95 -5.51
C GLY A 39 -2.09 -25.15 -5.21
N LYS A 40 -1.99 -24.06 -4.46
CA LYS A 40 -3.12 -23.18 -4.07
C LYS A 40 -3.32 -22.02 -5.06
N GLU A 41 -3.36 -22.35 -6.35
CA GLU A 41 -3.39 -21.37 -7.46
C GLU A 41 -4.50 -20.31 -7.35
N LYS A 42 -5.73 -20.71 -6.96
CA LYS A 42 -6.83 -19.75 -6.78
C LYS A 42 -6.54 -18.73 -5.68
N SER A 43 -5.91 -19.16 -4.58
CA SER A 43 -5.53 -18.27 -3.49
C SER A 43 -4.43 -17.30 -3.92
N ALA A 44 -3.42 -17.80 -4.63
CA ALA A 44 -2.35 -16.98 -5.20
C ALA A 44 -2.92 -15.90 -6.13
N LYS A 45 -3.87 -16.28 -7.01
CA LYS A 45 -4.54 -15.34 -7.92
C LYS A 45 -5.28 -14.22 -7.19
N TYR A 46 -6.02 -14.51 -6.12
CA TYR A 46 -6.70 -13.46 -5.36
C TYR A 46 -5.71 -12.53 -4.64
N MET A 47 -4.55 -13.05 -4.20
CA MET A 47 -3.50 -12.21 -3.64
C MET A 47 -2.84 -11.32 -4.70
N GLU A 48 -2.61 -11.83 -5.92
CA GLU A 48 -2.13 -11.03 -7.04
C GLU A 48 -3.09 -9.87 -7.35
N GLU A 49 -4.39 -10.15 -7.39
CA GLU A 49 -5.44 -9.15 -7.58
C GLU A 49 -5.45 -8.11 -6.46
N MET A 50 -5.34 -8.54 -5.20
CA MET A 50 -5.22 -7.63 -4.05
C MET A 50 -3.99 -6.71 -4.18
N ILE A 51 -2.83 -7.24 -4.58
CA ILE A 51 -1.62 -6.43 -4.81
C ILE A 51 -1.86 -5.38 -5.91
N GLN A 52 -2.56 -5.73 -7.00
CA GLN A 52 -2.89 -4.75 -8.04
C GLN A 52 -3.75 -3.61 -7.50
N PHE A 53 -4.76 -3.92 -6.68
CA PHE A 53 -5.58 -2.88 -6.04
C PHE A 53 -4.79 -2.05 -5.03
N ALA A 54 -3.92 -2.68 -4.23
CA ALA A 54 -3.05 -1.98 -3.27
C ALA A 54 -2.10 -1.01 -3.96
N MET A 55 -1.50 -1.41 -5.09
CA MET A 55 -0.64 -0.54 -5.90
C MET A 55 -1.41 0.65 -6.48
N LYS A 56 -2.63 0.44 -7.01
CA LYS A 56 -3.48 1.53 -7.50
C LYS A 56 -3.86 2.51 -6.38
N SER A 57 -4.17 1.99 -5.19
CA SER A 57 -4.43 2.81 -4.00
C SER A 57 -3.22 3.68 -3.65
N ASN A 58 -2.01 3.11 -3.67
CA ASN A 58 -0.78 3.86 -3.43
C ASN A 58 -0.57 5.00 -4.44
N GLU A 59 -0.85 4.78 -5.72
CA GLU A 59 -0.76 5.85 -6.73
C GLU A 59 -1.75 7.00 -6.44
N SER A 60 -2.97 6.68 -6.02
CA SER A 60 -3.93 7.71 -5.59
C SER A 60 -3.42 8.53 -4.39
N LEU A 61 -2.77 7.89 -3.42
CA LEU A 61 -2.22 8.58 -2.25
C LEU A 61 -1.00 9.44 -2.61
N LYS A 62 -0.14 8.97 -3.52
CA LYS A 62 0.97 9.78 -4.06
C LYS A 62 0.44 11.02 -4.78
N ASN A 63 -0.61 10.89 -5.57
CA ASN A 63 -1.24 12.03 -6.23
C ASN A 63 -1.85 13.01 -5.21
N ALA A 64 -2.48 12.49 -4.14
CA ALA A 64 -2.99 13.33 -3.07
C ALA A 64 -1.87 14.10 -2.34
N LEU A 65 -0.74 13.44 -2.04
CA LEU A 65 0.43 14.10 -1.45
C LEU A 65 0.99 15.19 -2.36
N LYS A 66 1.10 14.93 -3.67
CA LYS A 66 1.54 15.93 -4.63
C LYS A 66 0.60 17.15 -4.66
N ALA A 67 -0.71 16.91 -4.66
CA ALA A 67 -1.71 17.97 -4.67
C ALA A 67 -1.79 18.78 -3.36
N LEU A 68 -1.25 18.26 -2.25
CA LEU A 68 -1.11 19.02 -0.99
C LEU A 68 0.00 20.08 -1.05
N GLU A 69 0.93 19.95 -2.01
CA GLU A 69 2.09 20.84 -2.16
C GLU A 69 1.90 21.88 -3.31
N GLU A 70 0.74 21.87 -3.97
CA GLU A 70 0.32 22.82 -5.02
C GLU A 70 -0.39 24.06 -4.44
#